data_AF-F6DC52-F1
#
_entry.id   AF-F6DC52-F1
#
_cell.length_a   1.000
_cell.length_b   1.000
_cell.length_c   1.000
_cell.angle_alpha   90.00
_cell.angle_beta   90.00
_cell.angle_gamma   90.00
#
_symmetry.space_group_name_H-M   'P 1'
#
loop_
_entity.id
_entity.type
_entity.pdbx_description
1 polymer ?
#
loop_
_entity_poly.entity_id
_entity_poly.type
_entity_poly.pdbx_seq_one_letter_code
_entity_poly.pdbx_strand_id
1 'polypeptide(L)'
;MSSHTPKPKFTWHYYMMGLGAFASLIAVSLLAWSALVSAVAFIIVAHPVLRLTGALRLVFLVVFAVMYVFSFPSIEVIQAQMMR
;
A
#
# COMPACT_ATOMS: atom_id res chain seq x y z
N MET A 1 -36.35 -20.57 6.00
CA MET A 1 -35.01 -20.69 6.63
C MET A 1 -34.20 -19.48 6.18
N SER A 2 -34.16 -18.41 6.97
CA SER A 2 -33.32 -17.24 6.67
C SER A 2 -31.86 -17.67 6.83
N SER A 3 -31.11 -17.70 5.72
CA SER A 3 -29.67 -17.89 5.75
C SER A 3 -29.03 -16.69 6.44
N HIS A 4 -28.81 -16.80 7.75
CA HIS A 4 -27.96 -15.88 8.50
C HIS A 4 -26.50 -16.16 8.14
N THR A 5 -26.11 -15.83 6.92
CA THR A 5 -24.70 -15.84 6.52
C THR A 5 -24.00 -14.79 7.40
N PRO A 6 -23.02 -15.16 8.24
CA PRO A 6 -22.34 -14.20 9.10
C PRO A 6 -21.69 -13.13 8.22
N LYS A 7 -22.05 -11.85 8.44
CA LYS A 7 -21.39 -10.75 7.73
C LYS A 7 -19.89 -10.81 8.05
N PRO A 8 -18.99 -10.79 7.05
CA PRO A 8 -17.57 -10.80 7.31
C PRO A 8 -17.22 -9.59 8.17
N LYS A 9 -16.56 -9.84 9.31
CA LYS A 9 -16.17 -8.77 10.23
C LYS A 9 -15.15 -7.89 9.53
N PHE A 10 -15.47 -6.61 9.37
CA PHE A 10 -14.54 -5.64 8.83
C PHE A 10 -13.41 -5.43 9.86
N THR A 11 -12.26 -6.04 9.60
CA THR A 11 -11.06 -5.93 10.46
C THR A 11 -10.16 -4.78 10.03
N TRP A 12 -9.19 -4.42 10.87
CA TRP A 12 -8.20 -3.37 10.59
C TRP A 12 -7.44 -3.59 9.26
N HIS A 13 -7.27 -4.86 8.84
CA HIS A 13 -6.62 -5.25 7.59
C HIS A 13 -7.27 -4.60 6.36
N TYR A 14 -8.60 -4.47 6.33
CA TYR A 14 -9.30 -3.86 5.21
C TYR A 14 -9.01 -2.36 5.09
N TYR A 15 -8.83 -1.66 6.22
CA TYR A 15 -8.42 -0.25 6.20
C TYR A 15 -7.01 -0.08 5.64
N MET A 16 -6.08 -0.96 6.01
CA MET A 16 -4.72 -0.95 5.45
C MET A 16 -4.70 -1.29 3.97
N MET A 17 -5.49 -2.28 3.54
CA MET A 17 -5.62 -2.61 2.12
C MET A 17 -6.21 -1.43 1.34
N GLY A 18 -7.22 -0.74 1.89
CA GLY A 18 -7.78 0.48 1.30
C GLY A 18 -6.74 1.61 1.18
N LEU A 19 -5.92 1.80 2.22
CA LEU A 19 -4.82 2.78 2.20
C LEU A 19 -3.78 2.45 1.14
N GLY A 20 -3.36 1.17 1.04
CA GLY A 20 -2.45 0.73 0.00
C GLY A 20 -3.03 0.86 -1.41
N ALA A 21 -4.33 0.59 -1.59
CA ALA A 21 -5.02 0.76 -2.87
C ALA A 21 -5.05 2.23 -3.28
N PHE A 22 -5.37 3.13 -2.34
CA PHE A 22 -5.30 4.57 -2.57
C PHE A 22 -3.88 5.05 -2.92
N ALA A 23 -2.87 4.57 -2.19
CA ALA A 23 -1.46 4.85 -2.49
C ALA A 23 -1.06 4.35 -3.89
N SER A 24 -1.57 3.19 -4.30
CA SER A 24 -1.34 2.64 -5.64
C SER A 24 -1.93 3.54 -6.72
N LEU A 25 -3.12 4.11 -6.50
CA LEU A 25 -3.74 5.07 -7.43
C LEU A 25 -2.89 6.32 -7.59
N ILE A 26 -2.39 6.90 -6.49
CA ILE A 26 -1.49 8.07 -6.54
C ILE A 26 -0.22 7.72 -7.33
N ALA A 27 0.40 6.58 -7.04
CA ALA A 27 1.61 6.14 -7.73
C ALA A 27 1.39 5.95 -9.23
N VAL A 28 0.28 5.32 -9.63
CA VAL A 28 -0.08 5.14 -11.05
C VAL A 28 -0.33 6.47 -11.73
N SER A 29 -1.05 7.40 -11.10
CA SER A 29 -1.31 8.74 -11.66
C SER A 29 -0.02 9.52 -11.92
N LEU A 30 1.04 9.24 -11.16
CA LEU A 30 2.35 9.87 -11.31
C LEU A 30 3.34 9.02 -12.12
N LEU A 31 2.92 7.87 -12.66
CA LEU A 31 3.78 6.89 -13.33
C LEU A 31 5.01 6.46 -12.50
N ALA A 32 4.88 6.52 -11.17
CA ALA A 32 5.93 6.18 -10.21
C ALA A 32 5.94 4.67 -9.93
N TRP A 33 6.61 3.90 -10.79
CA TRP A 33 6.62 2.43 -10.72
C TRP A 33 7.17 1.87 -9.40
N SER A 34 8.20 2.48 -8.84
CA SER A 34 8.78 2.11 -7.52
C SER A 34 7.77 2.33 -6.38
N ALA A 35 7.02 3.43 -6.43
CA ALA A 35 5.94 3.72 -5.48
C ALA A 35 4.82 2.71 -5.61
N LEU A 36 4.42 2.37 -6.84
CA LEU A 36 3.37 1.40 -7.10
C LEU A 36 3.72 0.03 -6.52
N VAL A 37 4.94 -0.47 -6.76
CA VAL A 37 5.39 -1.76 -6.20
C VAL A 37 5.37 -1.75 -4.67
N SER A 38 5.81 -0.65 -4.05
CA SER A 38 5.79 -0.50 -2.59
C SER A 38 4.35 -0.50 -2.03
N ALA A 39 3.43 0.20 -2.68
CA ALA A 39 2.02 0.23 -2.30
C ALA A 39 1.33 -1.14 -2.46
N VAL A 40 1.61 -1.86 -3.55
CA VAL A 40 1.08 -3.21 -3.77
C VAL A 40 1.63 -4.20 -2.74
N ALA A 41 2.92 -4.13 -2.44
CA ALA A 41 3.52 -4.95 -1.39
C ALA A 41 2.89 -4.67 -0.02
N PHE A 42 2.57 -3.41 0.29
CA PHE A 42 1.83 -3.02 1.49
C PHE A 42 0.43 -3.69 1.55
N ILE A 43 -0.32 -3.67 0.44
CA ILE A 43 -1.63 -4.34 0.35
C ILE A 43 -1.50 -5.85 0.62
N ILE A 44 -0.50 -6.49 0.00
CA ILE A 44 -0.25 -7.92 0.17
C ILE A 44 0.03 -8.24 1.64
N VAL A 45 0.95 -7.51 2.28
CA VAL A 45 1.28 -7.70 3.70
C VAL A 45 0.10 -7.40 4.62
N ALA A 46 -0.77 -6.46 4.26
CA ALA A 46 -2.00 -6.17 4.98
C ALA A 46 -3.06 -7.29 4.84
N HIS A 47 -2.90 -8.24 3.91
CA HIS A 47 -3.91 -9.25 3.66
C HIS A 47 -4.05 -10.24 4.84
N PRO A 48 -5.26 -10.49 5.37
CA PRO A 48 -5.45 -11.31 6.57
C PRO A 48 -5.11 -12.79 6.37
N VAL A 49 -5.05 -13.27 5.11
CA VAL A 49 -4.70 -14.66 4.77
C VAL A 49 -3.21 -14.95 5.03
N LEU A 50 -2.33 -13.95 4.98
CA LEU A 50 -0.92 -14.16 5.29
C LEU A 50 -0.74 -14.43 6.78
N ARG A 51 -0.13 -15.57 7.12
CA ARG A 51 0.14 -15.97 8.52
C ARG A 51 1.43 -15.32 9.06
N LEU A 52 1.52 -14.00 8.99
CA LEU A 52 2.59 -13.24 9.61
C LEU A 52 2.26 -12.99 11.09
N THR A 53 3.26 -13.08 11.97
CA THR A 53 3.10 -12.62 13.36
C THR A 53 2.77 -11.12 13.36
N GLY A 54 1.99 -10.67 14.35
CA GLY A 54 1.54 -9.27 14.39
C GLY A 54 2.70 -8.27 14.35
N ALA A 55 3.78 -8.56 15.09
CA ALA A 55 4.99 -7.75 15.09
C ALA A 55 5.69 -7.74 13.73
N LEU A 56 5.90 -8.91 13.11
CA LEU A 56 6.56 -9.01 11.81
C LEU A 56 5.77 -8.29 10.71
N ARG A 57 4.43 -8.40 10.73
CA ARG A 57 3.55 -7.67 9.81
C ARG A 57 3.71 -6.16 9.97
N LEU A 58 3.72 -5.65 11.20
CA LEU A 58 3.91 -4.22 11.44
C LEU A 58 5.26 -3.73 10.90
N VAL A 59 6.34 -4.50 11.11
CA VAL A 59 7.66 -4.16 10.56
C VAL A 59 7.61 -4.05 9.05
N PHE A 60 7.04 -5.05 8.34
CA PHE A 60 6.92 -4.99 6.88
C PHE A 60 6.05 -3.83 6.40
N LEU A 61 4.93 -3.55 7.07
CA LEU A 61 4.07 -2.42 6.71
C LEU A 61 4.82 -1.09 6.84
N VAL A 62 5.59 -0.90 7.91
CA VAL A 62 6.42 0.30 8.10
C VAL A 62 7.49 0.39 7.02
N VAL A 63 8.18 -0.72 6.72
CA VAL A 63 9.22 -0.74 5.67
C VAL A 63 8.64 -0.36 4.32
N PHE A 64 7.52 -0.97 3.90
CA PHE A 64 6.89 -0.63 2.62
C PHE A 64 6.31 0.78 2.59
N ALA A 65 5.81 1.30 3.71
CA ALA A 65 5.38 2.69 3.81
C ALA A 65 6.56 3.67 3.63
N VAL A 66 7.70 3.40 4.26
CA VAL A 66 8.93 4.20 4.10
C VAL A 66 9.41 4.13 2.64
N MET A 67 9.51 2.93 2.07
CA MET A 67 9.88 2.76 0.66
C MET A 67 8.95 3.54 -0.27
N TYR A 68 7.63 3.52 -0.01
CA TYR A 68 6.67 4.31 -0.77
C TYR A 68 6.97 5.81 -0.71
N VAL A 69 7.18 6.38 0.48
CA VAL A 69 7.46 7.82 0.62
C VAL A 69 8.73 8.23 -0.11
N PHE A 70 9.79 7.42 -0.03
CA PHE A 70 11.09 7.73 -0.65
C PHE A 70 11.19 7.32 -2.13
N SER A 71 10.17 6.67 -2.67
CA SER A 71 10.18 6.22 -4.07
C SER A 71 9.83 7.32 -5.08
N PHE A 72 9.31 8.46 -4.61
CA PHE A 72 9.01 9.61 -5.45
C PHE A 72 10.29 10.41 -5.78
N PRO A 73 10.45 10.88 -7.04
CA PRO A 73 11.62 11.66 -7.43
C PRO A 73 11.68 13.00 -6.67
N SER A 74 12.89 13.50 -6.40
CA SER A 74 13.09 14.80 -5.78
C SER A 74 12.61 15.94 -6.70
N ILE A 75 12.33 17.10 -6.11
CA ILE A 75 11.90 18.29 -6.86
C ILE A 75 12.92 18.65 -7.94
N GLU A 76 14.22 18.49 -7.68
CA GLU A 76 15.28 18.80 -8.66
C GLU A 76 15.19 17.92 -9.90
N VAL A 77 14.91 16.62 -9.73
CA VAL A 77 14.75 15.67 -10.83
C VAL A 77 13.51 15.99 -11.66
N ILE A 78 12.41 16.37 -10.99
CA ILE A 78 11.17 16.77 -11.66
C ILE A 78 11.40 18.06 -12.47
N GLN A 79 12.05 19.07 -11.89
CA GLN A 79 12.37 20.32 -12.57
C GLN A 79 13.27 20.09 -13.78
N ALA A 80 14.28 19.23 -13.66
CA ALA A 80 15.16 18.87 -14.77
C ALA A 80 14.42 18.14 -15.91
N GLN A 81 13.36 17.38 -15.61
CA GLN A 81 12.49 16.75 -16.60
C GLN A 81 11.55 17.76 -17.28
N MET A 82 11.08 18.79 -16.58
CA MET A 82 10.18 19.83 -17.14
C MET A 82 10.89 20.86 -18.02
N MET A 83 12.19 21.08 -17.83
CA MET A 83 13.00 22.02 -18.64
C MET A 83 13.66 21.37 -19.86
N ARG A 84 13.43 20.07 -20.09
CA ARG A 84 13.79 19.37 -21.33
C ARG A 84 12.64 19.45 -22.32
#